data_AF-A0A7V2ZMN4-F1
#
_entry.id   AF-A0A7V2ZMN4-F1
#
_cell.length_a   1.000
_cell.length_b   1.000
_cell.length_c   1.000
_cell.angle_alpha   90.00
_cell.angle_beta   90.00
_cell.angle_gamma   90.00
#
_symmetry.space_group_name_H-M   'P 1'
#
loop_
_entity.id
_entity.type
_entity.pdbx_description
1 polymer ?
#
loop_
_entity_poly.entity_id
_entity_poly.type
_entity_poly.pdbx_seq_one_letter_code
_entity_poly.pdbx_strand_id
1 'polypeptide(L)'
;MILSLSLSLLLVGCGCDGEDPSVVLRNNGTAKADIQVKTSNGNTENINNVMPGTTSERRTFKAGNIEFTINIQGVNDPVVYVLQSSTCYDYTVTINPDNTVTSSGKER
;
A
#
# COMPACT_ATOMS: atom_id res chain seq x y z
N MET A 1 -14.61 -10.53 -56.43
CA MET A 1 -13.94 -9.45 -55.67
C MET A 1 -14.47 -9.51 -54.25
N ILE A 2 -13.77 -10.22 -53.35
CA ILE A 2 -14.20 -10.35 -51.94
C ILE A 2 -13.32 -9.39 -51.16
N LEU A 3 -13.91 -8.28 -50.72
CA LEU A 3 -13.26 -7.25 -49.92
C LEU A 3 -13.28 -7.72 -48.46
N SER A 4 -12.22 -8.39 -48.04
CA SER A 4 -12.02 -8.83 -46.65
C SER A 4 -11.63 -7.62 -45.80
N LEU A 5 -12.59 -7.01 -45.11
CA LEU A 5 -12.33 -5.94 -44.14
C LEU A 5 -11.93 -6.58 -42.81
N SER A 6 -10.63 -6.75 -42.59
CA SER A 6 -10.07 -7.23 -41.33
C SER A 6 -10.20 -6.12 -40.27
N LEU A 7 -11.16 -6.28 -39.36
CA LEU A 7 -11.35 -5.40 -38.20
C LEU A 7 -10.30 -5.75 -37.13
N SER A 8 -9.20 -5.00 -37.11
CA SER A 8 -8.21 -5.08 -36.04
C SER A 8 -8.77 -4.42 -34.78
N LEU A 9 -9.23 -5.23 -33.83
CA LEU A 9 -9.65 -4.79 -32.51
C LEU A 9 -8.38 -4.40 -31.72
N LEU A 10 -8.07 -3.11 -31.65
CA LEU A 10 -7.06 -2.58 -30.72
C LEU A 10 -7.62 -2.72 -29.30
N LEU A 11 -7.19 -3.76 -28.59
CA LEU A 11 -7.33 -3.82 -27.13
C LEU A 11 -6.43 -2.72 -26.56
N VAL A 12 -6.98 -1.53 -26.38
CA VAL A 12 -6.35 -0.49 -25.59
C VAL A 12 -6.42 -0.97 -24.14
N GLY A 13 -5.40 -1.73 -23.73
CA GLY A 13 -5.20 -2.02 -22.32
C GLY A 13 -5.11 -0.69 -21.59
N CYS A 14 -5.99 -0.47 -20.62
CA CYS A 14 -5.86 0.64 -19.69
C CYS A 14 -4.67 0.29 -18.79
N GLY A 15 -3.46 0.52 -19.28
CA GLY A 15 -2.23 0.28 -18.54
C GLY A 15 -2.00 1.38 -17.52
N CYS A 16 -1.37 1.02 -16.41
CA CYS A 16 -0.75 1.99 -15.52
C CYS A 16 0.44 2.65 -16.24
N ASP A 17 0.47 3.98 -16.27
CA ASP A 17 1.49 4.82 -16.89
C ASP A 17 2.54 5.28 -15.86
N GLY A 18 3.07 4.31 -15.11
CA GLY A 18 4.10 4.56 -14.10
C GLY A 18 3.60 5.35 -12.88
N GLU A 19 2.30 5.35 -12.59
CA GLU A 19 1.77 6.05 -11.41
C GLU A 19 2.42 5.53 -10.12
N ASP A 20 2.59 6.46 -9.18
CA ASP A 20 3.05 6.16 -7.84
C ASP A 20 2.17 5.08 -7.18
N PRO A 21 2.77 4.13 -6.43
CA PRO A 21 2.00 3.11 -5.72
C PRO A 21 1.08 3.72 -4.70
N SER A 22 -0.05 3.05 -4.46
CA SER A 22 -0.90 3.36 -3.32
C SER A 22 -0.83 2.29 -2.25
N VAL A 23 -1.02 2.72 -1.00
CA VAL A 23 -0.95 1.87 0.18
C VAL A 23 -2.19 2.11 1.04
N VAL A 24 -2.75 1.04 1.57
CA VAL A 24 -3.69 1.06 2.70
C VAL A 24 -3.08 0.29 3.88
N LEU A 25 -3.41 0.73 5.10
CA LEU A 25 -3.02 0.05 6.33
C LEU A 25 -4.22 -0.67 6.92
N ARG A 26 -4.13 -1.98 7.08
CA ARG A 26 -5.16 -2.80 7.72
C ARG A 26 -4.69 -3.22 9.11
N ASN A 27 -5.47 -2.89 10.13
CA ASN A 27 -5.16 -3.30 11.49
C ASN A 27 -6.04 -4.48 11.90
N ASN A 28 -5.51 -5.70 11.87
CA ASN A 28 -6.14 -6.88 12.48
C ASN A 28 -5.48 -7.23 13.84
N GLY A 29 -4.61 -6.36 14.35
CA GLY A 29 -3.91 -6.54 15.61
C GLY A 29 -4.80 -6.35 16.83
N THR A 30 -4.16 -6.35 18.00
CA THR A 30 -4.87 -6.43 19.28
C THR A 30 -5.43 -5.09 19.76
N ALA A 31 -4.90 -3.97 19.26
CA ALA A 31 -5.23 -2.63 19.74
C ALA A 31 -5.08 -1.57 18.64
N LYS A 32 -5.49 -0.35 18.97
CA LYS A 32 -5.37 0.83 18.10
C LYS A 32 -3.90 1.06 17.71
N ALA A 33 -3.66 1.40 16.45
CA ALA A 33 -2.32 1.70 15.93
C ALA A 33 -2.21 3.16 15.44
N ASP A 34 -1.06 3.77 15.74
CA ASP A 34 -0.63 5.07 15.24
C ASP A 34 0.65 4.85 14.42
N ILE A 35 0.61 5.18 13.13
CA ILE A 35 1.64 4.84 12.15
C ILE A 35 2.32 6.09 11.63
N GLN A 36 3.64 6.11 11.69
CA GLN A 36 4.48 7.07 10.99
C GLN A 36 5.03 6.43 9.71
N VAL A 37 4.84 7.09 8.57
CA VAL A 37 5.31 6.64 7.26
C VAL A 37 6.41 7.58 6.78
N LYS A 38 7.57 7.03 6.43
CA LYS A 38 8.71 7.77 5.89
C LYS A 38 9.12 7.19 4.56
N THR A 39 9.20 8.03 3.54
CA THR A 39 9.74 7.66 2.23
C THR A 39 11.16 8.19 2.09
N SER A 40 11.98 7.53 1.27
CA SER A 40 13.41 7.85 1.15
C SER A 40 13.70 9.31 0.74
N ASN A 41 12.79 9.94 0.00
CA ASN A 41 12.94 11.29 -0.54
C ASN A 41 11.77 12.23 -0.19
N GLY A 42 10.90 11.85 0.74
CA GLY A 42 9.67 12.58 1.02
C GLY A 42 9.50 12.98 2.47
N ASN A 43 8.38 13.64 2.73
CA ASN A 43 7.97 14.03 4.07
C ASN A 43 7.51 12.82 4.88
N THR A 44 7.62 12.95 6.20
CA THR A 44 6.99 12.03 7.13
C THR A 44 5.48 12.29 7.17
N GLU A 45 4.69 11.25 6.94
CA GLU A 45 3.22 11.29 7.10
C GLU A 45 2.81 10.49 8.34
N ASN A 46 1.78 10.96 9.06
CA ASN A 46 1.22 10.25 10.20
C ASN A 46 -0.20 9.79 9.89
N ILE A 47 -0.48 8.52 10.17
CA ILE A 47 -1.80 7.89 10.06
C ILE A 47 -2.18 7.44 11.46
N ASN A 48 -3.07 8.21 12.10
CA ASN A 48 -3.42 8.02 13.51
C ASN A 48 -4.72 7.24 13.66
N ASN A 49 -4.87 6.60 14.82
CA ASN A 49 -6.09 5.96 15.29
C ASN A 49 -6.67 4.88 14.36
N VAL A 50 -5.82 4.03 13.78
CA VAL A 50 -6.30 2.87 13.02
C VAL A 50 -6.79 1.81 14.00
N MET A 51 -8.11 1.72 14.16
CA MET A 51 -8.75 0.79 15.09
C MET A 51 -8.61 -0.68 14.62
N PRO A 52 -8.58 -1.66 15.56
CA PRO A 52 -8.65 -3.07 15.18
C PRO A 52 -9.88 -3.38 14.31
N GLY A 53 -9.69 -4.23 13.31
CA GLY A 53 -10.70 -4.60 12.31
C GLY A 53 -10.93 -3.57 11.22
N THR A 54 -10.22 -2.44 11.22
CA THR A 54 -10.41 -1.35 10.24
C THR A 54 -9.25 -1.22 9.26
N THR A 55 -9.49 -0.46 8.18
CA THR A 55 -8.49 -0.11 7.18
C THR A 55 -8.40 1.42 7.08
N SER A 56 -7.19 1.95 6.97
CA SER A 56 -6.97 3.39 6.78
C SER A 56 -7.51 3.88 5.44
N GLU A 57 -7.52 5.20 5.27
CA GLU A 57 -7.60 5.79 3.93
C GLU A 57 -6.43 5.33 3.05
N ARG A 58 -6.67 5.25 1.75
CA ARG A 58 -5.62 5.01 0.75
C ARG A 58 -4.72 6.23 0.63
N ARG A 59 -3.42 6.01 0.62
CA ARG A 59 -2.38 7.04 0.40
C ARG A 59 -1.49 6.65 -0.75
N THR A 60 -0.88 7.62 -1.41
CA THR A 60 0.03 7.41 -2.54
C THR A 60 1.40 7.94 -2.16
N PHE A 61 2.43 7.15 -2.46
CA PHE A 61 3.82 7.46 -2.08
C PHE A 61 4.73 7.25 -3.28
N LYS A 62 5.88 7.93 -3.31
CA LYS A 62 6.91 7.63 -4.30
C LYS A 62 7.36 6.17 -4.18
N ALA A 63 7.49 5.51 -5.33
CA ALA A 63 8.03 4.16 -5.40
C ALA A 63 9.44 4.08 -4.80
N GLY A 64 9.80 2.89 -4.32
CA GLY A 64 11.02 2.62 -3.56
C GLY A 64 10.73 2.16 -2.14
N ASN A 65 11.69 2.36 -1.23
CA ASN A 65 11.56 1.98 0.17
C ASN A 65 10.64 2.94 0.92
N ILE A 66 9.57 2.38 1.49
CA ILE A 66 8.63 3.06 2.38
C ILE A 66 8.74 2.41 3.76
N GLU A 67 9.20 3.17 4.74
CA GLU A 67 9.34 2.72 6.13
C GLU A 67 8.09 3.10 6.93
N PHE A 68 7.56 2.13 7.67
CA PHE A 68 6.42 2.27 8.57
C PHE A 68 6.91 2.02 9.99
N THR A 69 6.82 3.03 10.84
CA THR A 69 6.99 2.89 12.30
C THR A 69 5.62 2.85 12.93
N ILE A 70 5.24 1.68 13.45
CA ILE A 70 3.88 1.36 13.90
C ILE A 70 3.87 1.25 15.42
N ASN A 71 3.18 2.18 16.07
CA ASN A 71 2.96 2.17 17.51
C ASN A 71 1.60 1.52 17.80
N ILE A 72 1.58 0.35 18.41
CA ILE A 72 0.36 -0.36 18.79
C ILE A 72 0.12 -0.12 20.28
N GLN A 73 -1.06 0.38 20.64
CA GLN A 73 -1.37 0.71 22.03
C GLN A 73 -1.24 -0.52 22.93
N GLY A 74 -0.45 -0.40 24.00
CA GLY A 74 -0.20 -1.49 24.95
C GLY A 74 0.93 -2.44 24.55
N VAL A 75 1.58 -2.22 23.40
CA VAL A 75 2.84 -2.85 23.02
C VAL A 75 3.97 -1.85 23.29
N ASN A 76 5.03 -2.28 23.98
CA ASN A 76 6.09 -1.38 24.46
C ASN A 76 6.96 -0.85 23.32
N ASP A 77 7.32 -1.70 22.37
CA ASP A 77 8.24 -1.35 21.28
C ASP A 77 7.47 -1.17 19.96
N PRO A 78 7.77 -0.12 19.18
CA PRO A 78 7.18 0.05 17.86
C PRO A 78 7.68 -1.02 16.89
N VAL A 79 6.80 -1.43 15.98
CA VAL A 79 7.17 -2.31 14.87
C VAL A 79 7.66 -1.45 13.71
N VAL A 80 8.88 -1.69 13.26
CA VAL A 80 9.43 -1.05 12.06
C VAL A 80 9.33 -2.03 10.89
N TYR A 81 8.66 -1.62 9.82
CA TYR A 81 8.47 -2.41 8.61
C TYR A 81 8.87 -1.61 7.37
N VAL A 82 9.63 -2.22 6.46
CA VAL A 82 10.02 -1.58 5.20
C VAL A 82 9.35 -2.30 4.04
N LEU A 83 8.52 -1.57 3.31
CA LEU A 83 7.94 -2.02 2.04
C LEU A 83 8.83 -1.58 0.89
N GLN A 84 9.26 -2.54 0.07
CA GLN A 84 9.86 -2.25 -1.24
C GLN A 84 8.73 -2.12 -2.26
N SER A 85 8.37 -0.88 -2.60
CA SER A 85 7.26 -0.59 -3.49
C SER A 85 7.73 -0.29 -4.91
N SER A 86 6.93 -0.69 -5.89
CA SER A 86 7.10 -0.35 -7.31
C SER A 86 5.94 0.53 -7.78
N THR A 87 6.16 1.34 -8.81
CA THR A 87 5.09 2.04 -9.54
C THR A 87 4.03 1.05 -10.00
N CYS A 88 2.79 1.51 -10.19
CA CYS A 88 1.69 0.69 -10.71
C CYS A 88 1.17 -0.40 -9.79
N TYR A 89 1.38 -0.27 -8.48
CA TYR A 89 0.90 -1.26 -7.50
C TYR A 89 -0.04 -0.64 -6.47
N ASP A 90 -1.03 -1.43 -6.08
CA ASP A 90 -1.79 -1.27 -4.85
C ASP A 90 -1.25 -2.22 -3.79
N TYR A 91 -0.77 -1.66 -2.67
CA TYR A 91 -0.29 -2.42 -1.53
C TYR A 91 -1.26 -2.35 -0.35
N THR A 92 -1.33 -3.45 0.39
CA THR A 92 -1.95 -3.51 1.72
C THR A 92 -0.89 -3.91 2.74
N VAL A 93 -0.57 -3.02 3.67
CA VAL A 93 0.27 -3.33 4.83
C VAL A 93 -0.65 -3.74 5.97
N THR A 94 -0.47 -4.95 6.49
CA THR A 94 -1.37 -5.57 7.47
C THR A 94 -0.66 -5.79 8.79
N ILE A 95 -1.22 -5.23 9.87
CA ILE A 95 -0.92 -5.66 11.24
C ILE A 95 -1.75 -6.92 11.50
N ASN A 96 -1.08 -8.03 11.77
CA ASN A 96 -1.70 -9.34 11.99
C ASN A 96 -2.22 -9.48 13.44
N PRO A 97 -3.05 -10.50 13.74
CA PRO A 97 -3.56 -10.72 15.08
C PRO A 97 -2.51 -10.91 16.18
N ASP A 98 -1.29 -11.32 15.82
CA ASP A 98 -0.13 -11.46 16.70
C ASP A 98 0.74 -10.18 16.75
N ASN A 99 0.24 -9.07 16.20
CA ASN A 99 0.94 -7.79 16.04
C ASN A 99 2.20 -7.82 15.17
N THR A 100 2.45 -8.91 14.42
CA THR A 100 3.44 -8.90 13.33
C THR A 100 2.92 -8.10 12.13
N VAL A 101 3.82 -7.65 11.26
CA VAL A 101 3.46 -6.84 10.10
C VAL A 101 3.88 -7.53 8.82
N THR A 102 2.96 -7.56 7.85
CA THR A 102 3.17 -8.12 6.52
C THR A 102 2.66 -7.17 5.45
N SER A 103 2.97 -7.43 4.18
CA SER A 103 2.37 -6.71 3.07
C SER A 103 1.97 -7.66 1.94
N SER A 104 1.03 -7.19 1.13
CA SER A 104 0.69 -7.78 -0.16
C SER A 104 0.57 -6.66 -1.18
N GLY A 105 0.89 -6.96 -2.44
CA GLY A 105 0.83 -6.03 -3.55
C GLY A 105 0.05 -6.62 -4.71
N LYS A 106 -0.67 -5.78 -5.43
CA LYS A 106 -1.35 -6.13 -6.68
C LYS A 106 -0.99 -5.09 -7.74
N GLU A 107 -0.51 -5.57 -8.89
CA GLU A 107 -0.30 -4.75 -10.08
C GLU A 107 -1.65 -4.23 -10.62
N ARG A 108 -1.65 -2.99 -11.12
CA ARG A 108 -2.81 -2.32 -11.71
C ARG A 108 -2.92 -2.55 -13.21
#